data_AF-A0A849HYD3-F1
#
_entry.id   AF-A0A849HYD3-F1
#
_cell.length_a   1.000
_cell.length_b   1.000
_cell.length_c   1.000
_cell.angle_alpha   90.00
_cell.angle_beta   90.00
_cell.angle_gamma   90.00
#
_symmetry.space_group_name_H-M   'P 1'
#
loop_
_entity.id
_entity.type
_entity.pdbx_description
1 polymer ?
#
loop_
_entity_poly.entity_id
_entity_poly.type
_entity_poly.pdbx_seq_one_letter_code
_entity_poly.pdbx_strand_id
1 'polypeptide(L)'
;MKTRYHFNTVSIVSHAVYLPLQSAALLDNHSDERLYRDKSELDISLIPSTFRRRCSQASKIALSVAMQAIKSQSIDYAIFCSQHGEISHTLALLEQISQEEALSPTWFSQSVHNTASGLFTLCQHMTQSVTSIAAGKNTFLAGMIEGLTWLQLNPEKTILIVQFDEALP
;
A
#
# COMPACT_ATOMS: atom_id res chain seq x y z
N MET A 1 -13.52 23.66 -16.85
CA MET A 1 -13.29 22.38 -17.56
C MET A 1 -13.65 21.25 -16.60
N LYS A 2 -14.57 20.35 -16.95
CA LYS A 2 -14.91 19.19 -16.09
C LYS A 2 -14.07 17.99 -16.52
N THR A 3 -13.10 17.58 -15.72
CA THR A 3 -12.32 16.35 -15.95
C THR A 3 -13.05 15.18 -15.31
N ARG A 4 -13.16 14.05 -16.03
CA ARG A 4 -13.71 12.79 -15.50
C ARG A 4 -12.59 11.76 -15.43
N TYR A 5 -12.53 11.03 -14.32
CA TYR A 5 -11.60 9.92 -14.12
C TYR A 5 -12.40 8.64 -13.95
N HIS A 6 -11.83 7.52 -14.39
CA HIS A 6 -12.44 6.20 -14.31
C HIS A 6 -11.63 5.30 -13.38
N PHE A 7 -12.32 4.64 -12.44
CA PHE A 7 -11.71 3.61 -11.59
C PHE A 7 -11.91 2.25 -12.26
N ASN A 8 -10.84 1.67 -12.79
CA ASN A 8 -10.89 0.38 -13.49
C ASN A 8 -11.05 -0.80 -12.52
N THR A 9 -10.33 -0.74 -11.41
CA THR A 9 -10.35 -1.75 -10.35
C THR A 9 -10.17 -1.08 -8.99
N VAL A 10 -10.84 -1.60 -7.96
CA VAL A 10 -10.57 -1.29 -6.55
C VAL A 10 -10.41 -2.62 -5.83
N SER A 11 -9.31 -2.76 -5.10
CA SER A 11 -9.08 -3.86 -4.16
C SER A 11 -8.89 -3.26 -2.78
N ILE A 12 -9.60 -3.81 -1.79
CA ILE A 12 -9.50 -3.40 -0.40
C ILE A 12 -9.17 -4.65 0.38
N VAL A 13 -8.11 -4.59 1.18
CA VAL A 13 -7.87 -5.53 2.26
C VAL A 13 -7.81 -4.71 3.53
N SER A 14 -8.83 -4.88 4.36
CA SER A 14 -8.81 -4.42 5.74
C SER A 14 -8.75 -5.65 6.64
N HIS A 15 -8.45 -5.48 7.93
CA HIS A 15 -8.52 -6.54 8.95
C HIS A 15 -9.95 -7.06 9.21
N ALA A 16 -10.80 -6.93 8.21
CA ALA A 16 -12.19 -6.54 8.32
C ALA A 16 -12.97 -6.87 7.04
N VAL A 17 -12.42 -6.59 5.85
CA VAL A 17 -13.18 -6.75 4.61
C VAL A 17 -12.26 -6.89 3.39
N TYR A 18 -12.47 -7.95 2.60
CA TYR A 18 -12.09 -8.04 1.18
C TYR A 18 -13.32 -7.73 0.32
N LEU A 19 -13.30 -6.67 -0.47
CA LEU A 19 -14.40 -6.37 -1.41
C LEU A 19 -13.87 -5.97 -2.79
N PRO A 20 -14.07 -6.81 -3.82
CA PRO A 20 -14.10 -6.33 -5.19
C PRO A 20 -15.33 -5.43 -5.38
N LEU A 21 -15.23 -4.48 -6.32
CA LEU A 21 -16.17 -3.39 -6.71
C LEU A 21 -17.69 -3.68 -6.81
N GLN A 22 -18.16 -4.89 -6.50
CA GLN A 22 -19.56 -5.30 -6.63
C GLN A 22 -20.44 -5.01 -5.40
N SER A 23 -19.89 -4.46 -4.31
CA SER A 23 -20.66 -4.24 -3.07
C SER A 23 -20.83 -2.74 -2.79
N ALA A 24 -21.96 -2.20 -3.23
CA ALA A 24 -22.45 -0.86 -2.83
C ALA A 24 -22.64 -0.70 -1.30
N ALA A 25 -22.60 -1.80 -0.54
CA ALA A 25 -22.97 -1.87 0.86
C ALA A 25 -22.07 -1.10 1.84
N LEU A 26 -20.82 -0.75 1.47
CA LEU A 26 -19.91 -0.02 2.36
C LEU A 26 -20.19 1.49 2.43
N LEU A 27 -20.75 2.09 1.37
CA LEU A 27 -21.04 3.53 1.34
C LEU A 27 -22.28 3.88 2.18
N ASP A 28 -23.15 2.90 2.42
CA ASP A 28 -24.41 3.11 3.13
C ASP A 28 -24.30 2.89 4.65
N ASN A 29 -23.24 2.21 5.14
CA ASN A 29 -23.11 1.80 6.54
C ASN A 29 -21.69 2.01 7.11
N HIS A 30 -21.20 3.25 7.09
CA HIS A 30 -19.89 3.63 7.65
C HIS A 30 -19.74 3.46 9.18
N SER A 31 -20.83 3.17 9.90
CA SER A 31 -20.85 3.09 11.37
C SER A 31 -21.01 1.67 11.95
N ASP A 32 -21.12 0.63 11.10
CA ASP A 32 -21.30 -0.74 11.61
C ASP A 32 -19.94 -1.45 11.77
N GLU A 33 -19.38 -1.39 12.98
CA GLU A 33 -18.14 -2.05 13.37
C GLU A 33 -18.12 -3.57 13.11
N ARG A 34 -19.29 -4.21 12.93
CA ARG A 34 -19.39 -5.66 12.67
C ARG A 34 -18.94 -6.04 11.27
N LEU A 35 -19.06 -5.13 10.30
CA LEU A 35 -18.47 -5.30 8.97
C LEU A 35 -16.94 -5.39 9.06
N TYR A 36 -16.33 -4.89 10.13
CA TYR A 36 -14.88 -4.88 10.30
C TYR A 36 -14.31 -6.09 11.04
N ARG A 37 -15.10 -7.15 11.24
CA ARG A 37 -14.78 -8.24 12.17
C ARG A 37 -14.53 -9.59 11.51
N ASP A 38 -14.58 -9.68 10.19
CA ASP A 38 -14.24 -10.93 9.49
C ASP A 38 -12.72 -11.10 9.41
N LYS A 39 -12.19 -12.06 10.17
CA LYS A 39 -10.76 -12.40 10.24
C LYS A 39 -10.36 -13.26 9.03
N SER A 40 -10.55 -12.77 7.81
CA SER A 40 -9.93 -13.42 6.65
C SER A 40 -8.42 -13.19 6.70
N GLU A 41 -7.62 -14.26 6.66
CA GLU A 41 -6.16 -14.16 6.57
C GLU A 41 -5.75 -13.38 5.32
N LEU A 42 -4.71 -12.53 5.45
CA LEU A 42 -4.14 -11.80 4.33
C LEU A 42 -3.64 -12.78 3.25
N ASP A 43 -4.26 -12.76 2.07
CA ASP A 43 -3.77 -13.56 0.95
C ASP A 43 -2.46 -12.97 0.40
N ILE A 44 -1.35 -13.64 0.73
CA ILE A 44 0.01 -13.33 0.26
C ILE A 44 0.47 -14.28 -0.84
N SER A 45 -0.43 -15.10 -1.41
CA SER A 45 -0.09 -16.08 -2.44
C SER A 45 0.50 -15.43 -3.69
N LEU A 46 0.06 -14.22 -4.02
CA LEU A 46 0.55 -13.43 -5.15
C LEU A 46 1.97 -12.89 -4.96
N ILE A 47 2.44 -12.75 -3.71
CA ILE A 47 3.81 -12.31 -3.44
C ILE A 47 4.74 -13.50 -3.67
N PRO A 48 5.81 -13.38 -4.49
CA PRO A 48 6.75 -14.50 -4.68
C PRO A 48 7.41 -14.88 -3.35
N SER A 49 7.60 -16.19 -3.13
CA SER A 49 8.06 -16.75 -1.85
C SER A 49 9.39 -16.15 -1.35
N THR A 50 10.28 -15.80 -2.29
CA THR A 50 11.58 -15.15 -2.01
C THR A 50 11.42 -13.76 -1.39
N PHE A 51 10.37 -13.02 -1.72
CA PHE A 51 10.10 -11.70 -1.17
C PHE A 51 9.27 -11.76 0.13
N ARG A 52 8.44 -12.78 0.33
CA ARG A 52 7.59 -12.91 1.54
C ARG A 52 8.38 -12.82 2.85
N ARG A 53 9.60 -13.39 2.88
CA ARG A 53 10.49 -13.37 4.06
C ARG A 53 11.16 -12.01 4.29
N ARG A 54 11.22 -11.17 3.26
CA ARG A 54 11.82 -9.83 3.27
C ARG A 54 10.78 -8.72 3.51
N CYS A 55 9.49 -9.06 3.55
CA CYS A 55 8.42 -8.09 3.76
C CYS A 55 8.05 -8.05 5.25
N SER A 56 7.94 -6.84 5.79
CA SER A 56 7.20 -6.56 7.03
C SER A 56 5.71 -6.87 6.85
N GLN A 57 4.92 -6.76 7.91
CA GLN A 57 3.47 -6.91 7.83
C GLN A 57 2.85 -5.78 6.97
N ALA A 58 3.25 -4.52 7.19
CA ALA A 58 2.87 -3.39 6.35
C ALA A 58 3.17 -3.63 4.85
N SER A 59 4.39 -4.07 4.52
CA SER A 59 4.78 -4.38 3.15
C SER A 59 3.96 -5.53 2.55
N LYS A 60 3.64 -6.58 3.33
CA LYS A 60 2.77 -7.68 2.85
C LYS A 60 1.38 -7.16 2.51
N ILE A 61 0.78 -6.34 3.36
CA ILE A 61 -0.54 -5.74 3.11
C ILE A 61 -0.51 -4.94 1.81
N ALA A 62 0.47 -4.05 1.67
CA ALA A 62 0.62 -3.20 0.49
C ALA A 62 0.77 -4.02 -0.81
N LEU A 63 1.68 -4.99 -0.83
CA LEU A 63 1.93 -5.82 -2.01
C LEU A 63 0.74 -6.70 -2.36
N SER A 64 0.08 -7.32 -1.38
CA SER A 64 -1.10 -8.14 -1.62
C SER A 64 -2.22 -7.33 -2.27
N VAL A 65 -2.56 -6.16 -1.71
CA VAL A 65 -3.60 -5.29 -2.28
C VAL A 65 -3.21 -4.81 -3.67
N ALA A 66 -1.97 -4.36 -3.86
CA ALA A 66 -1.46 -3.89 -5.14
C ALA A 66 -1.57 -4.97 -6.23
N MET A 67 -1.07 -6.17 -5.96
CA MET A 67 -1.08 -7.30 -6.91
C MET A 67 -2.51 -7.75 -7.25
N GLN A 68 -3.41 -7.76 -6.27
CA GLN A 68 -4.83 -8.05 -6.50
C GLN A 68 -5.54 -6.96 -7.31
N ALA A 69 -5.17 -5.69 -7.12
CA ALA A 69 -5.76 -4.57 -7.84
C ALA A 69 -5.36 -4.57 -9.32
N ILE A 70 -4.08 -4.82 -9.61
CA ILE A 70 -3.60 -4.80 -11.01
C ILE A 70 -4.08 -6.01 -11.80
N LYS A 71 -4.25 -7.21 -11.21
CA LYS A 71 -4.66 -8.45 -11.92
C LYS A 71 -3.90 -8.66 -13.25
N SER A 72 -2.59 -8.40 -13.26
CA SER A 72 -1.72 -8.45 -14.45
C SER A 72 -1.97 -7.37 -15.52
N GLN A 73 -2.73 -6.33 -15.22
CA GLN A 73 -2.82 -5.11 -16.03
C GLN A 73 -1.54 -4.28 -15.87
N SER A 74 -1.10 -3.65 -16.96
CA SER A 74 -0.01 -2.68 -16.93
C SER A 74 -0.48 -1.38 -16.28
N ILE A 75 0.40 -0.78 -15.47
CA ILE A 75 0.21 0.55 -14.89
C ILE A 75 1.38 1.45 -15.31
N ASP A 76 1.12 2.76 -15.43
CA ASP A 76 2.12 3.74 -15.86
C ASP A 76 2.72 4.52 -14.68
N TYR A 77 2.03 4.55 -13.54
CA TYR A 77 2.47 5.19 -12.30
C TYR A 77 1.88 4.49 -11.08
N ALA A 78 2.67 4.28 -10.03
CA ALA A 78 2.17 3.77 -8.75
C ALA A 78 2.46 4.74 -7.60
N ILE A 79 1.49 4.90 -6.71
CA ILE A 79 1.53 5.80 -5.56
C ILE A 79 1.23 4.98 -4.32
N PHE A 80 2.22 4.82 -3.44
CA PHE A 80 2.09 4.09 -2.19
C PHE A 80 1.91 5.08 -1.03
N CYS A 81 0.76 5.02 -0.40
CA CYS A 81 0.32 5.94 0.63
C CYS A 81 0.29 5.22 1.98
N SER A 82 1.09 5.66 2.92
CA SER A 82 1.08 5.11 4.29
C SER A 82 1.34 6.21 5.29
N GLN A 83 0.54 6.25 6.36
CA GLN A 83 0.73 7.24 7.39
C GLN A 83 2.00 6.95 8.19
N HIS A 84 2.25 5.68 8.52
CA HIS A 84 3.33 5.27 9.43
C HIS A 84 4.45 4.50 8.73
N GLY A 85 4.24 4.02 7.50
CA GLY A 85 5.25 3.28 6.74
C GLY A 85 5.68 2.00 7.47
N GLU A 86 6.99 1.84 7.61
CA GLU A 86 7.65 0.66 8.22
C GLU A 86 7.85 0.84 9.74
N ILE A 87 6.80 1.30 10.44
CA ILE A 87 6.89 1.76 11.83
C ILE A 87 7.43 0.69 12.80
N SER A 88 7.04 -0.58 12.65
CA SER A 88 7.55 -1.66 13.50
C SER A 88 9.06 -1.86 13.34
N HIS A 89 9.58 -1.79 12.11
CA HIS A 89 11.02 -1.88 11.85
C HIS A 89 11.76 -0.65 12.37
N THR A 90 11.21 0.55 12.14
CA THR A 90 11.81 1.78 12.67
C THR A 90 11.90 1.74 14.19
N LEU A 91 10.84 1.32 14.88
CA LEU A 91 10.83 1.20 16.33
C LEU A 91 11.86 0.19 16.83
N ALA A 92 11.90 -1.01 16.25
CA ALA A 92 12.88 -2.04 16.62
C ALA A 92 14.33 -1.54 16.43
N LEU A 93 14.63 -0.81 15.36
CA LEU A 93 15.96 -0.22 15.15
C LEU A 93 16.27 0.83 16.22
N LEU A 94 15.31 1.67 16.61
CA LEU A 94 15.50 2.65 17.68
C LEU A 94 15.77 1.98 19.03
N GLU A 95 15.10 0.87 19.32
CA GLU A 95 15.35 0.06 20.53
C GLU A 95 16.78 -0.50 20.53
N GLN A 96 17.24 -1.05 19.39
CA GLN A 96 18.62 -1.52 19.23
C GLN A 96 19.64 -0.41 19.44
N ILE A 97 19.40 0.79 18.88
CA ILE A 97 20.26 1.96 19.12
C ILE A 97 20.30 2.30 20.62
N SER A 98 19.15 2.30 21.28
CA SER A 98 19.06 2.58 22.72
C SER A 98 19.79 1.56 23.59
N GLN A 99 19.99 0.34 23.10
CA GLN A 99 20.69 -0.74 23.78
C GLN A 99 22.16 -0.88 23.32
N GLU A 100 22.64 0.05 22.48
CA GLU A 100 23.98 0.01 21.86
C GLU A 100 24.25 -1.28 21.06
N GLU A 101 23.20 -1.88 20.49
CA GLU A 101 23.29 -3.08 19.69
C GLU A 101 23.67 -2.78 18.22
N ALA A 102 24.30 -3.75 17.57
CA ALA A 102 24.61 -3.65 16.15
C ALA A 102 23.34 -3.70 15.29
N LEU A 103 23.15 -2.68 14.45
CA LEU A 103 22.00 -2.62 13.55
C LEU A 103 22.16 -3.58 12.38
N SER A 104 21.08 -4.30 12.05
CA SER A 104 21.01 -5.09 10.82
C SER A 104 20.95 -4.16 9.60
N PRO A 105 21.92 -4.22 8.66
CA PRO A 105 21.87 -3.39 7.44
C PRO A 105 20.63 -3.66 6.60
N THR A 106 20.14 -4.90 6.62
CA THR A 106 18.93 -5.30 5.90
C THR A 106 17.70 -4.62 6.49
N TRP A 107 17.54 -4.66 7.82
CA TRP A 107 16.40 -4.02 8.48
C TRP A 107 16.45 -2.51 8.34
N PHE A 108 17.64 -1.91 8.46
CA PHE A 108 17.82 -0.49 8.20
C PHE A 108 17.37 -0.11 6.79
N SER A 109 17.78 -0.87 5.76
CA SER A 109 17.35 -0.63 4.37
C SER A 109 15.83 -0.81 4.14
N GLN A 110 15.15 -1.53 5.05
CA GLN A 110 13.71 -1.82 5.01
C GLN A 110 12.92 -0.99 6.03
N SER A 111 13.53 0.05 6.61
CA SER A 111 12.88 0.96 7.56
C SER A 111 12.42 2.26 6.92
N VAL A 112 12.72 2.44 5.63
CA VAL A 112 12.37 3.64 4.87
C VAL A 112 10.91 3.57 4.40
N HIS A 113 10.27 4.73 4.26
CA HIS A 113 8.85 4.81 3.90
C HIS A 113 8.51 4.19 2.54
N ASN A 114 9.46 4.22 1.60
CA ASN A 114 9.31 3.65 0.27
C ASN A 114 9.64 2.14 0.17
N THR A 115 9.77 1.42 1.30
CA THR A 115 10.10 -0.02 1.28
C THR A 115 9.05 -0.82 0.51
N ALA A 116 7.76 -0.65 0.83
CA ALA A 116 6.68 -1.35 0.15
C ALA A 116 6.66 -1.08 -1.37
N SER A 117 6.87 0.18 -1.77
CA SER A 117 6.84 0.58 -3.17
C SER A 117 8.05 0.06 -3.95
N GLY A 118 9.24 0.04 -3.34
CA GLY A 118 10.44 -0.59 -3.90
C GLY A 118 10.34 -2.11 -3.99
N LEU A 119 9.73 -2.77 -2.99
CA LEU A 119 9.48 -4.21 -3.05
C LEU A 119 8.47 -4.54 -4.16
N PHE A 120 7.45 -3.71 -4.36
CA PHE A 120 6.48 -3.89 -5.44
C PHE A 120 7.14 -3.79 -6.82
N THR A 121 8.01 -2.80 -7.06
CA THR A 121 8.70 -2.68 -8.37
C THR A 121 9.60 -3.87 -8.65
N LEU A 122 10.29 -4.39 -7.63
CA LEU A 122 11.11 -5.59 -7.74
C LEU A 122 10.27 -6.84 -8.05
N CYS A 123 9.12 -7.01 -7.38
CA CYS A 123 8.25 -8.16 -7.60
C CYS A 123 7.59 -8.13 -8.98
N GLN A 124 7.21 -6.96 -9.46
CA GLN A 124 6.52 -6.79 -10.75
C GLN A 124 7.46 -6.52 -11.93
N HIS A 125 8.78 -6.47 -11.70
CA HIS A 125 9.78 -6.04 -12.69
C HIS A 125 9.42 -4.70 -13.35
N MET A 126 8.90 -3.77 -12.55
CA MET A 126 8.36 -2.49 -12.99
C MET A 126 9.49 -1.46 -13.10
N THR A 127 9.54 -0.77 -14.24
CA THR A 127 10.50 0.34 -14.50
C THR A 127 9.80 1.70 -14.60
N GLN A 128 8.47 1.70 -14.53
CA GLN A 128 7.63 2.88 -14.51
C GLN A 128 7.81 3.66 -13.20
N SER A 129 7.32 4.91 -13.19
CA SER A 129 7.42 5.78 -12.04
C SER A 129 6.69 5.20 -10.84
N VAL A 130 7.28 5.36 -9.65
CA VAL A 130 6.66 5.00 -8.38
C VAL A 130 7.01 6.06 -7.34
N THR A 131 6.04 6.47 -6.54
CA THR A 131 6.26 7.39 -5.41
C THR A 131 5.69 6.82 -4.11
N SER A 132 6.09 7.42 -2.98
CA SER A 132 5.56 7.10 -1.66
C SER A 132 5.22 8.36 -0.88
N ILE A 133 4.02 8.40 -0.29
CA ILE A 133 3.44 9.61 0.33
C ILE A 133 3.00 9.31 1.76
N ALA A 134 3.34 10.22 2.67
CA ALA A 134 2.81 10.32 4.02
C ALA A 134 2.34 11.77 4.27
N ALA A 135 1.11 11.92 4.77
CA ALA A 135 0.53 13.20 5.14
C ALA A 135 -0.40 13.07 6.38
N GLY A 136 -0.05 12.21 7.33
CA GLY A 136 -0.88 11.94 8.51
C GLY A 136 -2.25 11.35 8.10
N LYS A 137 -3.32 11.84 8.73
CA LYS A 137 -4.70 11.46 8.39
C LYS A 137 -5.09 11.80 6.94
N ASN A 138 -4.38 12.72 6.30
CA ASN A 138 -4.64 13.15 4.92
C ASN A 138 -3.83 12.36 3.88
N THR A 139 -3.12 11.30 4.28
CA THR A 139 -2.23 10.52 3.40
C THR A 139 -2.93 10.04 2.13
N PHE A 140 -4.13 9.47 2.26
CA PHE A 140 -4.91 9.01 1.10
C PHE A 140 -5.29 10.17 0.17
N LEU A 141 -5.77 11.30 0.73
CA LEU A 141 -6.14 12.48 -0.05
C LEU A 141 -4.93 13.09 -0.77
N ALA A 142 -3.76 13.12 -0.12
CA ALA A 142 -2.52 13.57 -0.73
C ALA A 142 -2.12 12.65 -1.91
N GLY A 143 -2.25 11.34 -1.75
CA GLY A 143 -2.04 10.37 -2.82
C GLY A 143 -3.01 10.54 -4.00
N MET A 144 -4.28 10.83 -3.71
CA MET A 144 -5.26 11.16 -4.76
C MET A 144 -4.88 12.43 -5.51
N ILE A 145 -4.50 13.51 -4.81
CA ILE A 145 -4.08 14.76 -5.45
C ILE A 145 -2.89 14.52 -6.38
N GLU A 146 -1.88 13.79 -5.91
CA GLU A 146 -0.72 13.39 -6.71
C GLU A 146 -1.15 12.65 -7.99
N GLY A 147 -1.95 11.61 -7.84
CA GLY A 147 -2.40 10.78 -8.97
C GLY A 147 -3.26 11.53 -9.97
N LEU A 148 -4.21 12.33 -9.49
CA LEU A 148 -5.11 13.10 -10.36
C LEU A 148 -4.37 14.21 -11.11
N THR A 149 -3.40 14.86 -10.46
CA THR A 149 -2.54 15.87 -11.09
C THR A 149 -1.67 15.22 -12.16
N TRP A 150 -1.10 14.04 -11.88
CA TRP A 150 -0.31 13.29 -12.85
C TRP A 150 -1.16 12.84 -14.06
N LEU A 151 -2.38 12.33 -13.83
CA LEU A 151 -3.31 11.95 -14.90
C LEU A 151 -3.78 13.15 -15.74
N GLN A 152 -3.90 14.34 -15.15
CA GLN A 152 -4.24 15.54 -15.91
C GLN A 152 -3.16 15.88 -16.95
N LEU A 153 -1.90 15.59 -16.64
CA LEU A 153 -0.77 15.73 -17.56
C LEU A 153 -0.63 14.52 -18.50
N ASN A 154 -1.28 13.39 -18.19
CA ASN A 154 -1.15 12.10 -18.88
C ASN A 154 -2.53 11.42 -19.09
N PRO A 155 -3.43 11.99 -19.90
CA PRO A 155 -4.88 11.67 -19.92
C PRO A 155 -5.28 10.27 -20.40
N GLU A 156 -4.35 9.46 -20.91
CA GLU A 156 -4.60 8.09 -21.39
C GLU A 156 -3.84 7.02 -20.58
N LYS A 157 -3.23 7.43 -19.48
CA LYS A 157 -2.39 6.56 -18.66
C LYS A 157 -3.17 6.01 -17.47
N THR A 158 -2.68 4.90 -16.93
CA THR A 158 -3.28 4.24 -15.77
C THR A 158 -2.39 4.39 -14.55
N ILE A 159 -2.99 4.76 -13.41
CA ILE A 159 -2.28 4.84 -12.14
C ILE A 159 -2.79 3.77 -11.16
N LEU A 160 -1.91 3.35 -10.26
CA LEU A 160 -2.25 2.56 -9.09
C LEU A 160 -2.05 3.43 -7.84
N ILE A 161 -3.06 3.51 -6.98
CA ILE A 161 -2.94 4.12 -5.65
C ILE A 161 -3.16 3.02 -4.62
N VAL A 162 -2.19 2.83 -3.72
CA VAL A 162 -2.23 1.83 -2.65
C VAL A 162 -2.16 2.56 -1.32
N GLN A 163 -3.24 2.54 -0.54
CA GLN A 163 -3.22 2.96 0.86
C GLN A 163 -2.96 1.75 1.75
N PHE A 164 -2.01 1.85 2.67
CA PHE A 164 -1.69 0.78 3.61
C PHE A 164 -1.11 1.31 4.93
N ASP A 165 -1.44 0.62 6.02
CA ASP A 165 -0.80 0.78 7.32
C ASP A 165 -0.97 -0.57 8.05
N GLU A 166 -0.05 -0.87 8.98
CA GLU A 166 -0.21 -1.97 9.92
C GLU A 166 -0.72 -1.47 11.28
N ALA A 167 -1.11 -2.39 12.16
CA ALA A 167 -1.43 -2.01 13.54
C ALA A 167 -0.19 -1.42 14.21
N LEU A 168 -0.36 -0.30 14.91
CA LEU A 168 0.73 0.33 15.64
C LEU A 168 1.21 -0.59 16.78
N PRO A 169 2.53 -0.71 17.00
CA PRO A 169 3.11 -1.44 18.12
C PRO A 169 2.64 -0.95 19.50
#